data_AF-A0A7Z1AE34-F1
#
_entry.id   AF-A0A7Z1AE34-F1
#
_cell.length_a   1.000
_cell.length_b   1.000
_cell.length_c   1.000
_cell.angle_alpha   90.00
_cell.angle_beta   90.00
_cell.angle_gamma   90.00
#
_symmetry.space_group_name_H-M   'P 1'
#
loop_
_entity.id
_entity.type
_entity.pdbx_description
1 polymer ?
#
loop_
_entity_poly.entity_id
_entity_poly.type
_entity_poly.pdbx_seq_one_letter_code
_entity_poly.pdbx_strand_id
1 'polypeptide(L)'
;MIKLIIKGWSDECAWLSRDNWSHLDYCQRLYHCTSLRGMALNCAAESLLNRESCTLELVSRERAEALIFILASCGAQFDLKFLRPQKVISLELYRRRAEIKTVTQAIADAR
;
A
#
# COMPACT_ATOMS: atom_id res chain seq x y z
N MET A 1 4.82 -4.68 -1.05
CA MET A 1 3.88 -3.54 -1.00
C MET A 1 3.63 -3.20 0.46
N ILE A 2 3.35 -1.94 0.79
CA ILE A 2 3.21 -1.50 2.18
C ILE A 2 1.84 -0.84 2.33
N LYS A 3 1.18 -1.06 3.46
CA LYS A 3 -0.11 -0.46 3.77
C LYS A 3 0.07 0.50 4.94
N LEU A 4 -0.21 1.78 4.69
CA LEU A 4 -0.24 2.82 5.70
C LEU A 4 -1.69 2.99 6.18
N ILE A 5 -1.93 2.84 7.48
CA ILE A 5 -3.26 2.93 8.06
C ILE A 5 -3.25 4.09 9.05
N ILE A 6 -3.92 5.19 8.70
CA ILE A 6 -4.09 6.35 9.58
C ILE A 6 -5.35 6.12 10.41
N LYS A 7 -5.16 5.98 11.72
CA LYS A 7 -6.24 5.69 12.69
C LYS A 7 -6.91 6.95 13.21
N GLY A 8 -6.16 8.05 13.26
CA GLY A 8 -6.60 9.32 13.83
C GLY A 8 -5.46 10.32 13.89
N TRP A 9 -5.74 11.46 14.48
CA TRP A 9 -4.83 12.60 14.57
C TRP A 9 -4.86 13.16 15.99
N SER A 10 -3.70 13.54 16.51
CA SER A 10 -3.56 14.08 17.86
C SER A 10 -2.68 15.32 17.82
N ASP A 11 -3.23 16.46 18.21
CA ASP A 11 -2.48 17.72 18.28
C ASP A 11 -1.40 17.68 19.38
N GLU A 12 -1.56 16.85 20.41
CA GLU A 12 -0.52 16.61 21.44
C GLU A 12 0.73 15.92 20.85
N CYS A 13 0.52 15.11 19.81
CA CYS A 13 1.60 14.43 19.10
C CYS A 13 2.11 15.25 17.90
N ALA A 14 1.52 16.40 17.61
CA ALA A 14 1.88 17.23 16.47
C ALA A 14 3.06 18.16 16.82
N TRP A 15 4.09 18.11 15.99
CA TRP A 15 5.26 18.98 16.07
C TRP A 15 5.10 20.17 15.11
N LEU A 16 4.19 20.02 14.12
CA LEU A 16 3.70 21.05 13.21
C LEU A 16 2.21 21.24 13.46
N SER A 17 1.84 22.39 14.04
CA SER A 17 0.45 22.73 14.36
C SER A 17 -0.43 22.86 13.10
N ARG A 18 0.14 23.30 11.98
CA ARG A 18 -0.46 23.24 10.65
C ARG A 18 0.58 22.82 9.63
N ASP A 19 0.17 21.91 8.74
CA ASP A 19 0.93 21.65 7.53
C ASP A 19 0.69 22.79 6.53
N ASN A 20 1.68 23.04 5.67
CA ASN A 20 1.59 24.00 4.57
C ASN A 20 1.37 23.32 3.20
N TRP A 21 1.09 22.02 3.20
CA TRP A 21 0.77 21.25 2.02
C TRP A 21 -0.66 21.59 1.58
N SER A 22 -0.74 22.08 0.35
CA SER A 22 -2.01 22.21 -0.34
C SER A 22 -2.56 20.83 -0.73
N HIS A 23 -3.84 20.79 -1.11
CA HIS A 23 -4.44 19.61 -1.73
C HIS A 23 -3.62 19.10 -2.92
N LEU A 24 -3.03 20.02 -3.71
CA LEU A 24 -2.19 19.68 -4.86
C LEU A 24 -0.88 19.00 -4.43
N ASP A 25 -0.25 19.45 -3.34
CA ASP A 25 0.97 18.83 -2.82
C ASP A 25 0.69 17.39 -2.36
N TYR A 26 -0.43 17.18 -1.67
CA TYR A 26 -0.91 15.85 -1.31
C TYR A 26 -1.16 14.97 -2.53
N CYS A 27 -1.84 15.49 -3.56
CA CYS A 27 -2.07 14.76 -4.80
C CYS A 27 -0.76 14.35 -5.48
N GLN A 28 0.20 15.28 -5.62
CA GLN A 28 1.49 14.97 -6.21
C GLN A 28 2.23 13.90 -5.41
N ARG A 29 2.27 14.04 -4.08
CA ARG A 29 2.98 13.06 -3.24
C ARG A 29 2.34 11.69 -3.32
N LEU A 30 1.02 11.61 -3.21
CA LEU A 30 0.27 10.36 -3.33
C LEU A 30 0.45 9.72 -4.71
N TYR A 31 0.49 10.51 -5.78
CA TYR A 31 0.73 10.01 -7.14
C TYR A 31 2.06 9.24 -7.25
N HIS A 32 3.11 9.72 -6.57
CA HIS A 32 4.44 9.10 -6.59
C HIS A 32 4.58 7.88 -5.67
N CYS A 33 3.82 7.81 -4.58
CA CYS A 33 3.96 6.75 -3.58
C CYS A 33 2.80 5.75 -3.54
N THR A 34 1.75 5.93 -4.34
CA THR A 34 0.61 5.01 -4.47
C THR A 34 0.29 4.70 -5.93
N SER A 35 -0.58 3.71 -6.15
CA SER A 35 -1.19 3.43 -7.45
C SER A 35 -2.46 4.27 -7.72
N LEU A 36 -2.85 5.19 -6.82
CA LEU A 36 -4.09 5.97 -6.94
C LEU A 36 -4.04 6.96 -8.10
N ARG A 37 -5.15 7.11 -8.82
CA ARG A 37 -5.30 8.04 -9.96
C ARG A 37 -6.70 8.67 -9.97
N GLY A 38 -6.84 9.80 -10.64
CA GLY A 38 -8.12 10.48 -10.84
C GLY A 38 -8.86 10.78 -9.54
N MET A 39 -10.15 10.43 -9.49
CA MET A 39 -11.00 10.69 -8.32
C MET A 39 -10.47 10.04 -7.03
N ALA A 40 -9.95 8.81 -7.10
CA ALA A 40 -9.42 8.12 -5.93
C ALA A 40 -8.19 8.82 -5.34
N LEU A 41 -7.36 9.43 -6.19
CA LEU A 41 -6.23 10.27 -5.75
C LEU A 41 -6.72 11.54 -5.05
N ASN A 42 -7.70 12.22 -5.64
CA ASN A 42 -8.27 13.45 -5.10
C ASN A 42 -8.94 13.23 -3.75
N CYS A 43 -9.77 12.18 -3.62
CA CYS A 43 -10.42 11.83 -2.36
C CYS A 43 -9.40 11.48 -1.28
N ALA A 44 -8.36 10.72 -1.63
CA ALA A 44 -7.29 10.40 -0.66
C ALA A 44 -6.53 11.66 -0.20
N ALA A 45 -6.22 12.58 -1.12
CA ALA A 45 -5.59 13.85 -0.77
C ALA A 45 -6.49 14.71 0.13
N GLU A 46 -7.79 14.75 -0.17
CA GLU A 46 -8.78 15.48 0.62
C GLU A 46 -8.93 14.89 2.02
N SER A 47 -9.02 13.57 2.16
CA SER A 47 -9.03 12.92 3.47
C SER A 47 -7.79 13.23 4.31
N LEU A 48 -6.60 13.31 3.68
CA LEU A 48 -5.38 13.69 4.40
C LEU A 48 -5.42 15.15 4.85
N LEU A 49 -5.84 16.05 3.97
CA LEU A 49 -5.96 17.48 4.25
C LEU A 49 -6.97 17.75 5.38
N ASN A 50 -8.08 17.01 5.39
CA ASN A 50 -9.13 17.09 6.41
C ASN A 50 -8.81 16.30 7.69
N ARG A 51 -7.62 15.69 7.78
CA ARG A 51 -7.20 14.86 8.91
C ARG A 51 -8.18 13.73 9.24
N GLU A 52 -8.68 13.07 8.21
CA GLU A 52 -9.56 11.91 8.34
C GLU A 52 -8.74 10.63 8.53
N SER A 53 -9.39 9.60 9.08
CA SER A 53 -8.83 8.25 9.07
C SER A 53 -8.89 7.68 7.67
N CYS A 54 -7.77 7.16 7.15
CA CYS A 54 -7.74 6.56 5.83
C CYS A 54 -6.70 5.45 5.75
N THR A 55 -6.76 4.69 4.65
CA THR A 55 -5.84 3.59 4.40
C THR A 55 -5.25 3.72 3.00
N LEU A 56 -3.93 3.71 2.91
CA LEU A 56 -3.19 3.91 1.68
C LEU A 56 -2.33 2.70 1.37
N GLU A 57 -2.43 2.20 0.13
CA GLU A 57 -1.55 1.15 -0.39
C GLU A 57 -0.37 1.80 -1.11
N LEU A 58 0.78 1.74 -0.44
CA LEU A 58 2.02 2.34 -0.86
C LEU A 58 2.81 1.39 -1.74
N VAL A 59 3.32 1.92 -2.86
CA VAL A 59 4.15 1.14 -3.79
C VAL A 59 5.52 0.81 -3.21
N SER A 60 6.10 1.71 -2.41
CA SER A 60 7.38 1.53 -1.71
C SER A 60 7.45 2.41 -0.46
N ARG A 61 8.25 1.99 0.54
CA ARG A 61 8.43 2.77 1.78
C ARG A 61 9.19 4.06 1.51
N GLU A 62 10.24 3.93 0.71
CA GLU A 62 11.24 4.95 0.40
C GLU A 62 10.55 6.12 -0.31
N ARG A 63 9.68 5.82 -1.27
CA ARG A 63 8.88 6.85 -1.94
C ARG A 63 7.86 7.50 -1.02
N ALA A 64 7.37 6.78 -0.03
CA ALA A 64 6.41 7.30 0.94
C ALA A 64 7.07 8.04 2.12
N GLU A 65 8.40 8.05 2.22
CA GLU A 65 9.10 8.54 3.42
C GLU A 65 8.74 9.98 3.76
N ALA A 66 8.78 10.90 2.80
CA ALA A 66 8.40 12.29 3.08
C ALA A 66 6.90 12.45 3.39
N LEU A 67 6.04 11.60 2.83
CA LEU A 67 4.61 11.61 3.20
C LEU A 67 4.45 11.18 4.66
N ILE A 68 5.06 10.05 5.04
CA ILE A 68 5.01 9.50 6.40
C ILE A 68 5.58 10.51 7.40
N PHE A 69 6.70 11.16 7.06
CA PHE A 69 7.32 12.17 7.91
C PHE A 69 6.40 13.37 8.15
N ILE A 70 5.77 13.89 7.10
CA ILE A 70 4.84 15.02 7.22
C ILE A 70 3.62 14.64 8.04
N LEU A 71 3.00 13.48 7.75
CA LEU A 71 1.86 12.99 8.52
C LEU A 71 2.21 12.81 10.01
N ALA A 72 3.36 12.19 10.32
CA ALA A 72 3.85 12.03 11.69
C ALA A 72 4.04 13.39 12.37
N SER A 73 4.66 14.35 11.67
CA SER A 73 4.92 15.69 12.21
C SER A 73 3.62 16.47 12.47
N CYS A 74 2.55 16.17 11.73
CA CYS A 74 1.23 16.76 11.90
C CYS A 74 0.37 16.01 12.93
N GLY A 75 0.93 15.02 13.64
CA GLY A 75 0.25 14.28 14.70
C GLY A 75 -0.59 13.10 14.22
N ALA A 76 -0.39 12.62 12.99
CA ALA A 76 -1.09 11.42 12.51
C ALA A 76 -0.65 10.19 13.31
N GLN A 77 -1.63 9.44 13.82
CA GLN A 77 -1.42 8.15 14.47
C GLN A 77 -1.63 7.05 13.42
N PHE A 78 -0.57 6.32 13.08
CA PHE A 78 -0.63 5.34 11.99
C PHE A 78 0.12 4.03 12.28
N ASP A 79 -0.32 2.98 11.58
CA ASP A 79 0.38 1.71 11.48
C ASP A 79 0.96 1.51 10.08
N LEU A 80 2.13 0.88 9.99
CA LEU A 80 2.71 0.38 8.75
C LEU A 80 2.65 -1.15 8.72
N LYS A 81 1.92 -1.71 7.74
CA LYS A 81 1.85 -3.16 7.52
C LYS A 81 2.56 -3.54 6.22
N PHE A 82 3.49 -4.48 6.30
CA PHE A 82 4.15 -5.04 5.13
C PHE A 82 3.27 -6.12 4.52
N LEU A 83 2.78 -5.87 3.30
CA LEU A 83 2.08 -6.89 2.52
C LEU A 83 3.15 -7.82 1.94
N ARG A 84 3.16 -9.07 2.43
CA ARG A 84 3.96 -10.13 1.83
C ARG A 84 3.61 -10.18 0.34
N PRO A 85 4.61 -10.31 -0.57
CA PRO A 85 4.29 -10.59 -1.95
C PRO A 85 3.42 -11.85 -1.97
N GLN A 86 2.21 -11.74 -2.52
CA GLN A 86 1.46 -12.94 -2.86
C GLN A 86 2.38 -13.75 -3.77
N LYS A 87 2.67 -15.00 -3.41
CA LYS A 87 3.39 -15.92 -4.29
C LYS A 87 2.61 -15.95 -5.60
N VAL A 88 3.13 -15.28 -6.62
CA VAL A 88 2.67 -15.49 -7.99
C VAL A 88 3.12 -16.90 -8.32
N ILE A 89 2.23 -17.86 -8.12
CA ILE A 89 2.45 -19.19 -8.68
C ILE A 89 2.33 -18.99 -10.17
N SER A 90 3.47 -18.95 -10.87
CA SER A 90 3.48 -18.95 -12.33
C SER A 90 2.58 -20.10 -12.81
N LEU A 91 1.63 -19.80 -13.71
CA LEU A 91 0.79 -20.82 -14.34
C LEU A 91 1.63 -21.93 -14.98
N GLU A 92 2.85 -21.63 -15.42
CA GLU A 92 3.80 -22.61 -15.95
C GLU A 92 4.27 -23.60 -14.89
N LEU A 93 4.49 -23.14 -13.66
CA LEU A 93 4.83 -24.02 -12.53
C LEU A 93 3.65 -24.92 -12.14
N TYR A 94 2.42 -24.42 -12.29
CA TYR A 94 1.22 -25.22 -12.06
C TYR A 94 1.01 -26.26 -13.17
N ARG A 95 1.21 -25.89 -14.44
CA ARG A 95 1.13 -26.80 -15.60
C ARG A 95 2.17 -27.92 -15.52
N ARG A 96 3.45 -27.58 -15.26
CA ARG A 96 4.50 -28.59 -15.10
C ARG A 96 4.20 -29.58 -13.97
N ARG A 97 3.60 -29.12 -12.86
CA ARG A 97 3.23 -30.00 -11.75
C ARG A 97 2.03 -30.89 -12.07
N ALA A 98 1.11 -30.42 -12.91
CA ALA A 98 -0.01 -31.22 -13.40
C ALA A 98 0.47 -32.30 -14.38
N GLU A 99 1.36 -31.95 -15.32
CA GLU A 99 1.96 -32.89 -16.28
C GLU A 99 2.75 -34.02 -15.58
N ILE A 100 3.55 -33.66 -14.56
CA ILE A 100 4.28 -34.66 -13.77
C ILE A 100 3.31 -35.63 -13.09
N LYS A 101 2.23 -35.15 -12.47
CA LYS A 101 1.23 -36.03 -11.84
C LYS A 101 0.54 -36.97 -12.83
N THR A 102 0.18 -36.48 -14.02
CA THR A 102 -0.45 -37.32 -15.05
C THR A 102 0.46 -38.43 -15.55
N VAL A 103 1.76 -38.16 -15.70
CA VAL A 103 2.73 -39.18 -16.15
C VAL A 103 2.94 -40.24 -15.07
N THR A 104 3.10 -39.85 -13.80
CA THR A 104 3.32 -40.83 -12.72
C THR A 104 2.09 -41.72 -12.48
N GLN A 105 0.87 -41.17 -12.63
CA GLN A 105 -0.37 -41.92 -12.49
C GLN A 105 -0.55 -42.92 -13.66
N ALA A 106 -0.29 -42.49 -14.89
CA ALA A 106 -0.38 -43.37 -16.06
C ALA A 106 0.63 -44.53 -16.02
N ILE A 107 1.81 -44.33 -15.44
CA ILE A 107 2.81 -45.40 -15.23
C ILE A 107 2.38 -46.36 -14.10
N ALA A 108 1.69 -45.86 -13.07
CA ALA A 108 1.19 -46.68 -11.98
C ALA A 108 0.00 -47.56 -12.39
N ASP A 109 -0.90 -47.04 -13.25
CA ASP A 109 -2.09 -47.76 -13.72
C ASP A 109 -1.80 -48.75 -14.87
N ALA A 110 -0.59 -48.72 -15.44
CA ALA A 110 -0.14 -49.62 -16.52
C ALA A 110 0.63 -50.87 -16.03
N ARG A 111 0.62 -51.15 -14.72
CA ARG A 111 1.19 -52.35 -14.08
C ARG A 111 0.09 -53.24 -13.53
#